data_AF-A0A259S5L4-F1
#
_entry.id   AF-A0A259S5L4-F1
#
_cell.length_a   1.000
_cell.length_b   1.000
_cell.length_c   1.000
_cell.angle_alpha   90.00
_cell.angle_beta   90.00
_cell.angle_gamma   90.00
#
_symmetry.space_group_name_H-M   'P 1'
#
loop_
_entity.id
_entity.type
_entity.pdbx_description
1 polymer ?
#
loop_
_entity_poly.entity_id
_entity_poly.type
_entity_poly.pdbx_seq_one_letter_code
_entity_poly.pdbx_strand_id
1 'polypeptide(L)'
;TSFTADELWVHLPALAEPRAPSVFLATHTDDLAAVLDDTQRAFWAKLIDLRDVVNRYAEAARNEKIIKANLSSKVTLFVDDALADFLKPICDELRFVLIVSELEVLPLANAPTTATVETLPSGEKMAVHIAASVAPKCERCWHLQPDVGSHASHPTLCGRCIENIDGAGEARVWA
;
A
#
# COMPACT_ATOMS: atom_id res chain seq x y z
N THR A 1 -23.94 -7.87 -13.51
CA THR A 1 -25.36 -8.21 -13.81
C THR A 1 -26.09 -6.93 -14.17
N SER A 2 -26.99 -6.97 -15.15
CA SER A 2 -27.73 -5.78 -15.63
C SER A 2 -28.53 -5.10 -14.51
N PHE A 3 -29.23 -5.87 -13.68
CA PHE A 3 -30.00 -5.36 -12.54
C PHE A 3 -29.15 -4.64 -11.48
N THR A 4 -28.02 -5.24 -11.07
CA THR A 4 -27.13 -4.63 -10.07
C THR A 4 -26.45 -3.38 -10.60
N ALA A 5 -26.15 -3.32 -11.91
CA ALA A 5 -25.60 -2.12 -12.52
C ALA A 5 -26.61 -0.96 -12.49
N ASP A 6 -27.87 -1.23 -12.79
CA ASP A 6 -28.94 -0.22 -12.76
C ASP A 6 -29.30 0.23 -11.33
N GLU A 7 -29.27 -0.69 -10.38
CA GLU A 7 -29.40 -0.39 -8.94
C GLU A 7 -28.24 0.49 -8.45
N LEU A 8 -26.99 0.14 -8.77
CA LEU A 8 -25.83 0.95 -8.38
C LEU A 8 -25.84 2.32 -9.05
N TRP A 9 -26.37 2.42 -10.27
CA TRP A 9 -26.44 3.65 -11.05
C TRP A 9 -27.14 4.79 -10.30
N VAL A 10 -28.24 4.50 -9.60
CA VAL A 10 -28.99 5.53 -8.84
C VAL A 10 -28.25 5.97 -7.57
N HIS A 11 -27.32 5.16 -7.07
CA HIS A 11 -26.53 5.42 -5.87
C HIS A 11 -25.15 6.04 -6.13
N LEU A 12 -24.74 6.19 -7.39
CA LEU A 12 -23.50 6.90 -7.73
C LEU A 12 -23.57 8.37 -7.29
N PRO A 13 -22.43 9.04 -7.02
CA PRO A 13 -22.39 10.47 -6.73
C PRO A 13 -22.90 11.32 -7.91
N ALA A 14 -23.49 12.48 -7.62
CA ALA A 14 -23.86 13.43 -8.69
C ALA A 14 -22.60 13.89 -9.45
N LEU A 15 -22.71 13.96 -10.78
CA LEU A 15 -21.68 14.54 -11.64
C LEU A 15 -22.01 16.01 -11.92
N ALA A 16 -21.05 16.76 -12.47
CA ALA A 16 -21.30 18.14 -12.91
C ALA A 16 -22.44 18.21 -13.95
N GLU A 17 -22.49 17.23 -14.86
CA GLU A 17 -23.57 17.06 -15.81
C GLU A 17 -24.56 15.97 -15.36
N PRO A 18 -25.88 16.15 -15.55
CA PRO A 18 -26.87 15.13 -15.23
C PRO A 18 -26.63 13.84 -16.02
N ARG A 19 -26.53 12.72 -15.31
CA ARG A 19 -26.45 11.39 -15.93
C ARG A 19 -27.84 10.88 -16.29
N ALA A 20 -27.91 9.98 -17.28
CA ALA A 20 -29.14 9.32 -17.68
C ALA A 20 -29.82 8.64 -16.47
N PRO A 21 -31.15 8.49 -16.44
CA PRO A 21 -31.85 7.94 -15.28
C PRO A 21 -31.60 6.44 -15.07
N SER A 22 -31.05 5.74 -16.07
CA SER A 22 -30.69 4.33 -16.01
C SER A 22 -29.40 4.09 -16.78
N VAL A 23 -28.60 3.11 -16.33
CA VAL A 23 -27.38 2.70 -17.03
C VAL A 23 -27.66 2.21 -18.46
N PHE A 24 -28.86 1.66 -18.71
CA PHE A 24 -29.28 1.19 -20.04
C PHE A 24 -29.54 2.33 -21.02
N LEU A 25 -29.68 3.56 -20.51
CA LEU A 25 -29.89 4.77 -21.30
C LEU A 25 -28.61 5.61 -21.41
N ALA A 26 -27.54 5.20 -20.73
CA ALA A 26 -26.25 5.86 -20.84
C ALA A 26 -25.54 5.44 -22.14
N THR A 27 -24.84 6.39 -22.74
CA THR A 27 -23.99 6.11 -23.90
C THR A 27 -22.69 5.48 -23.42
N HIS A 28 -22.35 4.30 -23.95
CA HIS A 28 -21.02 3.73 -23.77
C HIS A 28 -19.98 4.66 -24.39
N THR A 29 -18.92 4.98 -23.64
CA THR A 29 -17.78 5.72 -24.20
C THR A 29 -16.59 4.79 -24.32
N ASP A 30 -16.02 4.73 -25.52
CA ASP A 30 -14.71 4.12 -25.76
C ASP A 30 -13.58 5.13 -25.53
N ASP A 31 -13.92 6.39 -25.24
CA ASP A 31 -12.98 7.44 -24.81
C ASP A 31 -12.59 7.25 -23.34
N LEU A 32 -12.15 6.03 -23.03
CA LEU A 32 -11.37 5.75 -21.84
C LEU A 32 -9.95 6.21 -22.16
N ALA A 33 -9.73 7.54 -22.17
CA ALA A 33 -8.39 8.08 -22.29
C ALA A 33 -7.50 7.35 -21.30
N ALA A 34 -6.43 6.72 -21.79
CA ALA A 34 -5.49 6.01 -20.94
C ALA A 34 -4.90 7.04 -19.96
N VAL A 35 -5.39 7.00 -18.72
CA VAL A 35 -4.99 7.94 -17.66
C VAL A 35 -3.50 7.83 -17.36
N LEU A 36 -2.93 6.65 -17.65
CA LEU A 36 -1.52 6.36 -17.49
C LEU A 36 -0.82 6.29 -18.85
N ASP A 37 0.41 6.77 -18.93
CA ASP A 37 1.32 6.45 -20.04
C ASP A 37 2.01 5.09 -19.84
N ASP A 38 2.81 4.65 -20.82
CA ASP A 38 3.50 3.36 -20.75
C ASP A 38 4.55 3.30 -19.63
N THR A 39 5.15 4.44 -19.28
CA THR A 39 6.14 4.53 -18.20
C THR A 39 5.46 4.36 -16.84
N GLN A 40 4.32 5.02 -16.63
CA GLN A 40 3.49 4.89 -15.44
C GLN A 40 2.91 3.47 -15.32
N ARG A 41 2.46 2.86 -16.42
CA ARG A 41 2.05 1.45 -16.45
C ARG A 41 3.18 0.52 -16.02
N ALA A 42 4.37 0.68 -16.59
CA ALA A 42 5.53 -0.14 -16.25
C ALA A 42 5.95 0.04 -14.78
N PHE A 43 5.91 1.28 -14.28
CA PHE A 43 6.14 1.59 -12.87
C PHE A 43 5.18 0.82 -11.94
N TRP A 44 3.87 0.91 -12.20
CA TRP A 44 2.88 0.21 -11.38
C TRP A 44 2.96 -1.31 -11.53
N ALA A 45 3.24 -1.83 -12.72
CA ALA A 45 3.44 -3.26 -12.93
C ALA A 45 4.58 -3.78 -12.05
N LYS A 46 5.74 -3.12 -12.07
CA LYS A 46 6.89 -3.49 -11.22
C LYS A 46 6.57 -3.40 -9.73
N LEU A 47 5.80 -2.38 -9.32
CA LEU A 47 5.37 -2.22 -7.93
C LEU A 47 4.39 -3.33 -7.49
N ILE A 48 3.52 -3.78 -8.40
CA ILE A 48 2.62 -4.92 -8.16
C ILE A 48 3.42 -6.22 -8.05
N ASP A 49 4.39 -6.46 -8.94
CA ASP A 49 5.25 -7.65 -8.87
C ASP A 49 5.98 -7.73 -7.52
N LEU A 50 6.53 -6.61 -7.06
CA LEU A 50 7.15 -6.52 -5.73
C LEU A 50 6.15 -6.82 -4.61
N ARG A 51 4.94 -6.21 -4.67
CA ARG A 51 3.90 -6.42 -3.66
C ARG A 51 3.47 -7.90 -3.60
N ASP A 52 3.39 -8.57 -4.74
CA ASP A 52 2.98 -9.97 -4.81
C ASP A 52 4.02 -10.89 -4.17
N VAL A 53 5.32 -10.58 -4.33
CA VAL A 53 6.39 -11.24 -3.58
C VAL A 53 6.19 -11.01 -2.08
N VAL A 54 6.04 -9.76 -1.61
CA VAL A 54 5.86 -9.46 -0.17
C VAL A 54 4.62 -10.16 0.39
N ASN A 55 3.50 -10.17 -0.34
CA ASN A 55 2.26 -10.81 0.08
C ASN A 55 2.42 -12.32 0.26
N ARG A 56 3.23 -12.98 -0.57
CA ARG A 56 3.51 -14.41 -0.43
C ARG A 56 4.25 -14.73 0.87
N TYR A 57 5.25 -13.91 1.22
CA TYR A 57 5.94 -14.03 2.51
C TYR A 57 5.01 -13.69 3.68
N ALA A 58 4.13 -12.69 3.53
CA ALA A 58 3.18 -12.30 4.57
C ALA A 58 2.15 -13.40 4.84
N GLU A 59 1.73 -14.11 3.80
CA GLU A 59 0.85 -15.27 3.90
C GLU A 59 1.54 -16.43 4.63
N ALA A 60 2.80 -16.73 4.32
CA ALA A 60 3.58 -17.72 5.05
C ALA A 60 3.68 -17.35 6.55
N ALA A 61 4.02 -16.09 6.85
CA ALA A 61 4.10 -15.59 8.22
C ALA A 61 2.75 -15.64 8.97
N ARG A 62 1.61 -15.45 8.28
CA ARG A 62 0.27 -15.66 8.85
C ARG A 62 0.02 -17.13 9.19
N ASN A 63 0.35 -18.05 8.27
CA ASN A 63 0.18 -19.49 8.46
C ASN A 63 1.03 -20.02 9.63
N GLU A 64 2.21 -19.45 9.81
CA GLU A 64 3.11 -19.72 10.94
C GLU A 64 2.72 -18.96 12.23
N LYS A 65 1.65 -18.16 12.20
CA LYS A 65 1.14 -17.35 13.32
C LYS A 65 2.13 -16.30 13.85
N ILE A 66 3.10 -15.90 13.03
CA ILE A 66 4.04 -14.81 13.34
C ILE A 66 3.29 -13.48 13.35
N ILE A 67 2.45 -13.25 12.34
CA ILE A 67 1.62 -12.04 12.22
C ILE A 67 0.14 -12.41 12.13
N LYS A 68 -0.74 -11.52 12.60
CA LYS A 68 -2.21 -11.69 12.45
C LYS A 68 -2.75 -11.01 11.20
N ALA A 69 -2.20 -9.85 10.86
CA ALA A 69 -2.56 -9.06 9.67
C ALA A 69 -1.31 -8.34 9.13
N ASN A 70 -1.30 -7.92 7.86
CA ASN A 70 -0.18 -7.16 7.30
C ASN A 70 0.08 -5.88 8.13
N LEU A 71 -0.98 -5.19 8.57
CA LEU A 71 -0.85 -4.01 9.42
C LEU A 71 -0.20 -4.30 10.78
N SER A 72 -0.09 -5.55 11.24
CA SER A 72 0.65 -5.87 12.47
C SER A 72 2.08 -6.34 12.18
N SER A 73 2.61 -6.08 10.98
CA SER A 73 3.94 -6.52 10.56
C SER A 73 4.93 -5.37 10.43
N LYS A 74 6.20 -5.70 10.70
CA LYS A 74 7.38 -5.00 10.21
C LYS A 74 7.94 -5.81 9.04
N VAL A 75 8.11 -5.16 7.90
CA VAL A 75 8.72 -5.75 6.71
C VAL A 75 10.10 -5.14 6.49
N THR A 76 11.11 -5.99 6.32
CA THR A 76 12.43 -5.58 5.87
C THR A 76 12.65 -6.14 4.47
N LEU A 77 12.82 -5.25 3.49
CA LEU A 77 13.18 -5.57 2.12
C LEU A 77 14.68 -5.43 1.96
N PHE A 78 15.34 -6.50 1.53
CA PHE A 78 16.74 -6.46 1.10
C PHE A 78 16.75 -6.43 -0.42
N VAL A 79 17.27 -5.38 -1.03
CA VAL A 79 17.11 -5.14 -2.47
C VAL A 79 18.44 -4.81 -3.12
N ASP A 80 18.62 -5.18 -4.39
CA ASP A 80 19.78 -4.72 -5.15
C ASP A 80 19.72 -3.20 -5.42
N ASP A 81 20.83 -2.64 -5.91
CA ASP A 81 20.96 -1.19 -6.10
C ASP A 81 19.92 -0.65 -7.11
N ALA A 82 19.62 -1.43 -8.16
CA ALA A 82 18.64 -1.03 -9.18
C ALA A 82 17.22 -0.92 -8.61
N LEU A 83 16.83 -1.86 -7.74
CA LEU A 83 15.54 -1.81 -7.06
C LEU A 83 15.53 -0.77 -5.93
N ALA A 84 16.64 -0.55 -5.23
CA ALA A 84 16.77 0.52 -4.25
C ALA A 84 16.52 1.90 -4.87
N ASP A 85 17.14 2.19 -6.02
CA ASP A 85 16.97 3.43 -6.75
C ASP A 85 15.51 3.62 -7.23
N PHE A 86 14.86 2.54 -7.67
CA PHE A 86 13.46 2.55 -8.06
C PHE A 86 12.51 2.87 -6.88
N LEU A 87 12.80 2.35 -5.69
CA LEU A 87 11.95 2.52 -4.50
C LEU A 87 12.16 3.85 -3.78
N LYS A 88 13.34 4.46 -3.89
CA LYS A 88 13.70 5.72 -3.24
C LYS A 88 12.63 6.83 -3.34
N PRO A 89 12.02 7.14 -4.51
CA PRO A 89 11.01 8.20 -4.60
C PRO A 89 9.67 7.89 -3.91
N ILE A 90 9.42 6.62 -3.56
CA ILE A 90 8.15 6.16 -2.96
C ILE A 90 8.35 5.48 -1.61
N CYS A 91 9.56 5.49 -1.04
CA CYS A 91 9.89 4.68 0.14
C CYS A 91 8.98 4.98 1.33
N ASP A 92 8.67 6.26 1.57
CA ASP A 92 7.80 6.70 2.67
C ASP A 92 6.33 6.27 2.50
N GLU A 93 5.92 6.01 1.25
CA GLU A 93 4.56 5.59 0.90
C GLU A 93 4.43 4.09 0.66
N LEU A 94 5.55 3.37 0.46
CA LEU A 94 5.57 1.97 0.10
C LEU A 94 4.89 1.09 1.18
N ARG A 95 4.95 1.50 2.45
CA ARG A 95 4.23 0.82 3.53
C ARG A 95 2.71 0.80 3.33
N PHE A 96 2.13 1.82 2.67
CA PHE A 96 0.70 1.87 2.37
C PHE A 96 0.34 0.92 1.22
N VAL A 97 1.20 0.85 0.19
CA VAL A 97 1.03 -0.08 -0.93
C VAL A 97 1.10 -1.53 -0.46
N LEU A 98 1.98 -1.82 0.49
CA LEU A 98 2.16 -3.14 1.10
C LEU A 98 1.18 -3.43 2.25
N ILE A 99 0.48 -2.39 2.74
CA ILE A 99 -0.46 -2.44 3.87
C ILE A 99 0.24 -2.94 5.16
N VAL A 100 1.42 -2.40 5.47
CA VAL A 100 2.25 -2.77 6.62
C VAL A 100 2.48 -1.57 7.55
N SER A 101 2.78 -1.84 8.83
CA SER A 101 2.99 -0.76 9.79
C SER A 101 4.37 -0.15 9.73
N GLU A 102 5.38 -1.00 9.53
CA GLU A 102 6.78 -0.62 9.45
C GLU A 102 7.39 -1.25 8.20
N LEU A 103 8.21 -0.47 7.51
CA LEU A 103 8.94 -0.88 6.33
C LEU A 103 10.36 -0.37 6.43
N GLU A 104 11.31 -1.24 6.15
CA GLU A 104 12.74 -0.93 6.10
C GLU A 104 13.31 -1.47 4.78
N VAL A 105 14.05 -0.65 4.05
CA VAL A 105 14.71 -1.05 2.80
C VAL A 105 16.21 -1.02 3.01
N LEU A 106 16.87 -2.17 2.84
CA LEU A 106 18.30 -2.36 3.06
C LEU A 106 18.97 -2.93 1.79
N PRO A 107 20.29 -2.76 1.63
CA PRO A 107 21.02 -3.40 0.53
C PRO A 107 20.92 -4.93 0.59
N LEU A 108 20.87 -5.59 -0.57
CA LEU A 108 20.78 -7.05 -0.68
C LEU A 108 21.95 -7.76 0.02
N ALA A 109 23.12 -7.13 0.05
CA ALA A 109 24.30 -7.63 0.76
C ALA A 109 24.08 -7.81 2.28
N ASN A 110 23.09 -7.13 2.86
CA ASN A 110 22.74 -7.24 4.28
C ASN A 110 21.71 -8.34 4.54
N ALA A 111 21.22 -9.04 3.51
CA ALA A 111 20.28 -10.13 3.68
C ALA A 111 20.92 -11.27 4.50
N PRO A 112 20.18 -11.89 5.45
CA PRO A 112 20.65 -13.09 6.13
C PRO A 112 21.03 -14.17 5.12
N THR A 113 22.07 -14.97 5.41
CA THR A 113 22.51 -16.07 4.53
C THR A 113 21.44 -17.14 4.34
N THR A 114 20.45 -17.21 5.23
CA THR A 114 19.28 -18.10 5.15
C THR A 114 18.12 -17.52 4.35
N ALA A 115 18.19 -16.26 3.93
CA ALA A 115 17.12 -15.62 3.19
C ALA A 115 17.10 -16.09 1.73
N THR A 116 15.93 -16.47 1.25
CA THR A 116 15.73 -16.79 -0.16
C THR A 116 15.74 -15.50 -0.98
N VAL A 117 16.58 -15.45 -2.01
CA VAL A 117 16.61 -14.34 -2.97
C VAL A 117 15.62 -14.62 -4.09
N GLU A 118 14.66 -13.71 -4.23
CA GLU A 118 13.66 -13.66 -5.30
C GLU A 118 14.18 -12.79 -6.44
N THR A 119 13.75 -13.10 -7.66
CA THR A 119 14.01 -12.27 -8.84
C THR A 119 12.68 -11.80 -9.41
N LEU A 120 12.50 -10.48 -9.52
CA LEU A 120 11.32 -9.89 -10.13
C LEU A 120 11.29 -10.16 -11.65
N PRO A 121 10.12 -10.09 -12.31
CA PRO A 121 10.02 -10.24 -13.76
C PRO A 121 10.91 -9.27 -14.55
N SER A 122 11.18 -8.09 -13.98
CA SER A 122 12.09 -7.08 -14.53
C SER A 122 13.58 -7.36 -14.30
N GLY A 123 13.92 -8.41 -13.54
CA GLY A 123 15.28 -8.92 -13.35
C GLY A 123 15.99 -8.49 -12.07
N GLU A 124 15.44 -7.52 -11.33
CA GLU A 124 15.98 -7.10 -10.04
C GLU A 124 15.77 -8.16 -8.96
N LYS A 125 16.66 -8.16 -7.98
CA LYS A 125 16.71 -9.13 -6.90
C LYS A 125 16.28 -8.53 -5.58
N MET A 126 15.54 -9.33 -4.81
CA MET A 126 15.15 -8.95 -3.47
C MET A 126 15.05 -10.17 -2.54
N ALA A 127 15.17 -9.93 -1.24
CA ALA A 127 14.78 -10.86 -0.20
C ALA A 127 13.83 -10.16 0.78
N VAL A 128 12.89 -10.91 1.35
CA VAL A 128 11.86 -10.37 2.25
C VAL A 128 12.00 -11.01 3.62
N HIS A 129 12.03 -10.19 4.64
CA HIS A 129 11.87 -10.63 6.03
C HIS A 129 10.64 -9.99 6.65
N ILE A 130 9.85 -10.80 7.36
CA ILE A 130 8.61 -10.36 8.02
C ILE A 130 8.69 -10.72 9.49
N ALA A 131 8.44 -9.71 10.33
CA ALA A 131 8.32 -9.86 11.76
C ALA A 131 7.01 -9.23 12.25
N ALA A 132 6.55 -9.61 13.44
CA ALA A 132 5.49 -8.88 14.13
C ALA A 132 6.04 -7.51 14.57
N SER A 133 5.27 -6.44 14.31
CA SER A 133 5.58 -5.14 14.91
C SER A 133 5.27 -5.18 16.40
N VAL A 134 6.15 -4.57 17.20
CA VAL A 134 6.02 -4.44 18.65
C VAL A 134 5.47 -3.06 19.06
N ALA A 135 5.25 -2.18 18.08
CA ALA A 135 4.78 -0.83 18.34
C ALA A 135 3.30 -0.82 18.78
N PRO A 136 2.88 0.15 19.60
CA PRO A 136 1.49 0.30 20.00
C PRO A 136 0.57 0.61 18.81
N LYS A 137 -0.64 0.05 18.82
CA LYS A 137 -1.65 0.24 17.77
C LYS A 137 -2.31 1.61 17.89
N CYS A 138 -2.33 2.37 16.79
CA CYS A 138 -3.16 3.57 16.65
C CYS A 138 -4.64 3.19 16.45
N GLU A 139 -5.54 3.70 17.26
CA GLU A 139 -6.97 3.32 17.20
C GLU A 139 -7.70 3.87 15.98
N ARG A 140 -7.19 4.93 15.34
CA ARG A 140 -7.81 5.53 14.15
C ARG A 140 -7.37 4.88 12.84
N CYS A 141 -6.07 4.78 12.58
CA CYS A 141 -5.57 4.23 11.30
C CYS A 141 -5.14 2.76 11.38
N TRP A 142 -5.17 2.16 12.57
CA TRP A 142 -4.78 0.77 12.86
C TRP A 142 -3.33 0.39 12.55
N HIS A 143 -2.49 1.36 12.17
CA HIS A 143 -1.05 1.13 12.09
C HIS A 143 -0.47 1.06 13.51
N LEU A 144 0.50 0.18 13.69
CA LEU A 144 1.33 0.09 14.88
C LEU A 144 2.46 1.10 14.70
N GLN A 145 2.51 2.13 15.53
CA GLN A 145 3.47 3.23 15.39
C GLN A 145 4.12 3.51 16.76
N PRO A 146 5.43 3.77 16.79
CA PRO A 146 6.18 3.93 18.05
C PRO A 146 5.77 5.17 18.85
N ASP A 147 5.13 6.15 18.21
CA ASP A 147 4.71 7.42 18.80
C ASP A 147 3.31 7.37 19.46
N VAL A 148 2.55 6.28 19.31
CA VAL A 148 1.26 6.13 19.99
C VAL A 148 1.47 6.12 21.51
N GLY A 149 0.74 6.97 22.23
CA GLY A 149 0.91 7.19 23.67
C GLY A 149 1.81 8.37 24.04
N SER A 150 2.51 8.97 23.06
CA SER A 150 3.39 10.13 23.32
C SER A 150 2.66 11.47 23.35
N HIS A 151 1.42 11.53 22.86
CA HIS A 151 0.65 12.77 22.75
C HIS A 151 -0.47 12.82 23.79
N ALA A 152 -0.38 13.76 24.74
CA ALA A 152 -1.32 13.86 25.86
C ALA A 152 -2.78 14.13 25.44
N SER A 153 -3.00 14.91 24.37
CA SER A 153 -4.34 15.20 23.85
C SER A 153 -4.98 14.03 23.11
N HIS A 154 -4.16 13.11 22.56
CA HIS A 154 -4.62 11.94 21.81
C HIS A 154 -3.81 10.69 22.18
N PRO A 155 -4.00 10.12 23.39
CA PRO A 155 -3.12 9.07 23.92
C PRO A 155 -3.13 7.76 23.12
N THR A 156 -4.17 7.50 22.33
CA THR A 156 -4.31 6.27 21.53
C THR A 156 -4.02 6.48 20.05
N LEU A 157 -3.57 7.67 19.64
CA LEU A 157 -3.33 8.03 18.25
C LEU A 157 -1.85 8.26 17.96
N CYS A 158 -1.44 7.98 16.73
CA CYS A 158 -0.13 8.36 16.21
C CYS A 158 -0.14 9.81 15.70
N GLY A 159 1.03 10.43 15.61
CA GLY A 159 1.22 11.81 15.15
C GLY A 159 0.62 12.07 13.76
N ARG A 160 0.71 11.11 12.84
CA ARG A 160 0.05 11.18 11.51
C ARG A 160 -1.46 11.33 11.61
N CYS A 161 -2.07 10.64 12.57
CA CYS A 161 -3.49 10.79 12.80
C CYS A 161 -3.80 12.15 13.41
N ILE A 162 -2.98 12.62 14.35
CA ILE A 162 -3.19 13.93 14.98
C ILE A 162 -3.08 15.05 13.94
N GLU A 163 -2.09 15.02 13.05
CA GLU A 163 -1.94 16.00 11.96
C GLU A 163 -3.17 16.07 11.05
N ASN A 164 -3.83 14.93 10.82
CA ASN A 164 -5.04 14.86 10.02
C ASN A 164 -6.33 15.27 10.77
N ILE A 165 -6.30 15.42 12.10
CA ILE A 165 -7.46 15.84 12.91
C ILE A 165 -7.34 17.31 13.28
N ASP A 166 -6.18 17.69 13.82
CA ASP A 166 -5.93 19.01 14.40
C ASP A 166 -5.01 19.89 13.52
N GLY A 167 -4.32 19.29 12.55
CA GLY A 167 -3.33 19.96 11.71
C GLY A 167 -3.85 20.28 10.30
N ALA A 168 -2.93 20.43 9.35
CA ALA A 168 -3.23 20.75 7.96
C ALA A 168 -3.57 19.51 7.11
N GLY A 169 -3.45 18.32 7.69
CA GLY A 169 -3.50 17.06 6.96
C GLY A 169 -2.12 16.59 6.51
N GLU A 170 -1.94 15.27 6.43
CA GLU A 170 -0.69 14.69 5.94
C GLU A 170 -0.51 14.96 4.44
N ALA A 171 0.67 15.44 4.05
CA ALA A 171 1.02 15.57 2.65
C ALA A 171 1.39 14.19 2.10
N ARG A 172 0.63 13.72 1.10
CA ARG A 172 0.94 12.51 0.35
C ARG A 172 1.07 12.85 -1.13
N VAL A 173 2.15 12.37 -1.74
CA VAL A 173 2.49 12.62 -3.15
C VAL A 173 1.80 11.59 -4.05
N TRP A 174 1.49 10.40 -3.51
CA TRP A 174 0.92 9.26 -4.25
C TRP A 174 -0.40 8.72 -3.64
N ALA A 175 -1.16 9.56 -2.94
CA ALA A 175 -2.44 9.20 -2.30
C ALA A 175 -3.64 9.16 -3.25
#